data_AF-A0A532TTZ7-F1
#
_entry.id   AF-A0A532TTZ7-F1
#
_cell.length_a   1.000
_cell.length_b   1.000
_cell.length_c   1.000
_cell.angle_alpha   90.00
_cell.angle_beta   90.00
_cell.angle_gamma   90.00
#
_symmetry.space_group_name_H-M   'P 1'
#
loop_
_entity.id
_entity.type
_entity.pdbx_description
1 polymer ?
#
loop_
_entity_poly.entity_id
_entity_poly.type
_entity_poly.pdbx_seq_one_letter_code
_entity_poly.pdbx_strand_id
1 'polypeptide(L)'
;MNNQTYNIFMLIKDLKREIKKILHIKVLSDENLSLILGQAKSHIETLKNSSRKSISYQIAEKFIESYKNNLKNHFRDKNKDVIKFIIKYQDSNLLKWSNSENLIMNFHPDLKFNYFKNIDTKKKAYWLGWIFAEGYLYKDKTNNVVKFGVEISNEDIILIKRFTADIGYNLKHKHIRKERNLIMIYTSSRVFVKHLVDRFTKDINKEREEIIGKMKSKNIELPEFGERKLDLAFLLGFYDGDGIQGETAIISGSKIFLKQIKKKYNIIHKIRFTKSESFFEGRLIKGSAWRMSLGAEIFNEMMNNFKNSLPRKRKVFKTKEEKVMILAKYANKRKKFRFTKEQLEELVWKMPLKDIAINHKKLYEVSISTALISQYCKKWNINKPNRGYWKPRRQIDISD
;
A
#
# COMPACT_ATOMS: atom_id res chain seq x y z
N MET A 1 7.67 49.95 -0.89
CA MET A 1 6.58 50.01 -1.88
C MET A 1 5.39 49.24 -1.33
N ASN A 2 4.29 49.93 -0.99
CA ASN A 2 3.05 49.29 -0.56
C ASN A 2 2.46 48.53 -1.76
N ASN A 3 2.73 47.24 -1.88
CA ASN A 3 2.00 46.37 -2.81
C ASN A 3 0.53 46.38 -2.37
N GLN A 4 -0.29 47.23 -2.99
CA GLN A 4 -1.73 47.21 -2.79
C GLN A 4 -2.24 45.82 -3.18
N THR A 5 -2.59 45.03 -2.16
CA THR A 5 -3.16 43.69 -2.32
C THR A 5 -4.46 43.77 -3.13
N TYR A 6 -4.51 43.06 -4.26
CA TYR A 6 -5.69 42.99 -5.12
C TYR A 6 -6.83 42.27 -4.39
N ASN A 7 -7.73 43.04 -3.80
CA ASN A 7 -8.73 42.54 -2.85
C ASN A 7 -10.04 42.08 -3.53
N ILE A 8 -10.97 41.56 -2.73
CA ILE A 8 -12.25 40.99 -3.20
C ILE A 8 -13.10 42.03 -3.95
N PHE A 9 -13.11 43.29 -3.51
CA PHE A 9 -13.86 44.35 -4.19
C PHE A 9 -13.30 44.63 -5.58
N MET A 10 -11.97 44.66 -5.71
CA MET A 10 -11.30 44.83 -7.00
C MET A 10 -11.61 43.67 -7.94
N LEU A 11 -11.49 42.42 -7.44
CA LEU A 11 -11.87 41.23 -8.21
C LEU A 11 -13.32 41.30 -8.70
N ILE A 12 -14.28 41.55 -7.81
CA ILE A 12 -15.71 41.61 -8.17
C ILE A 12 -15.95 42.72 -9.20
N LYS A 13 -15.36 43.90 -9.01
CA LYS A 13 -15.50 45.04 -9.93
C LYS A 13 -14.98 44.69 -11.32
N ASP A 14 -13.79 44.10 -11.40
CA ASP A 14 -13.15 43.73 -12.67
C ASP A 14 -13.90 42.59 -13.38
N LEU A 15 -14.36 41.57 -12.63
CA LEU A 15 -15.22 40.51 -13.17
C LEU A 15 -16.51 41.07 -13.75
N LYS A 16 -17.20 41.96 -13.02
CA LYS A 16 -18.41 42.61 -13.54
C LYS A 16 -18.14 43.41 -14.79
N ARG A 17 -17.04 44.16 -14.84
CA ARG A 17 -16.69 44.97 -16.01
C ARG A 17 -16.54 44.10 -17.25
N GLU A 18 -15.74 43.04 -17.18
CA GLU A 18 -15.49 42.21 -18.36
C GLU A 18 -16.70 41.35 -18.75
N ILE A 19 -17.42 40.77 -17.79
CA ILE A 19 -18.61 39.98 -18.10
C ILE A 19 -19.69 40.84 -18.76
N LYS A 20 -19.86 42.10 -18.33
CA LYS A 20 -20.77 43.04 -19.01
C LYS A 20 -20.42 43.26 -20.48
N LYS A 21 -19.12 43.37 -20.80
CA LYS A 21 -18.67 43.51 -22.20
C LYS A 21 -18.99 42.26 -23.01
N ILE A 22 -18.72 41.07 -22.45
CA ILE A 22 -18.98 39.79 -23.13
C ILE A 22 -20.47 39.58 -23.38
N LEU A 23 -21.32 39.96 -22.43
CA LEU A 23 -22.78 39.79 -22.51
C LEU A 23 -23.51 40.95 -23.21
N HIS A 24 -22.81 42.03 -23.56
CA HIS A 24 -23.40 43.27 -24.11
C HIS A 24 -24.54 43.86 -23.25
N ILE A 25 -24.38 43.83 -21.92
CA ILE A 25 -25.38 44.36 -20.97
C ILE A 25 -24.87 45.61 -20.25
N LYS A 26 -25.78 46.54 -19.92
CA LYS A 26 -25.44 47.78 -19.20
C LYS A 26 -25.08 47.53 -17.74
N VAL A 27 -25.80 46.65 -17.06
CA VAL A 27 -25.68 46.40 -15.61
C VAL A 27 -25.62 44.89 -15.34
N LEU A 28 -24.72 44.48 -14.45
CA LEU A 28 -24.64 43.12 -13.93
C LEU A 28 -24.81 43.16 -12.40
N SER A 29 -25.92 42.61 -11.91
CA SER A 29 -26.22 42.53 -10.47
C SER A 29 -25.24 41.57 -9.74
N ASP A 30 -25.13 41.70 -8.42
CA ASP A 30 -24.36 40.75 -7.60
C ASP A 30 -24.96 39.33 -7.66
N GLU A 31 -26.29 39.24 -7.72
CA GLU A 31 -27.02 37.99 -7.90
C GLU A 31 -26.65 37.29 -9.21
N ASN A 32 -26.72 38.00 -10.34
CA ASN A 32 -26.39 37.43 -11.65
C ASN A 32 -24.92 37.03 -11.73
N LEU A 33 -24.01 37.83 -11.16
CA LEU A 33 -22.61 37.43 -11.05
C LEU A 33 -22.45 36.15 -10.23
N SER A 34 -23.17 36.03 -9.11
CA SER A 34 -23.12 34.81 -8.28
C SER A 34 -23.55 33.57 -9.05
N LEU A 35 -24.63 33.67 -9.84
CA LEU A 35 -25.14 32.59 -10.68
C LEU A 35 -24.17 32.21 -11.80
N ILE A 36 -23.57 33.19 -12.49
CA ILE A 36 -22.54 32.95 -13.53
C ILE A 36 -21.33 32.22 -12.94
N LEU A 37 -20.96 32.52 -11.70
CA LEU A 37 -19.88 31.85 -10.98
C LEU A 37 -20.30 30.48 -10.40
N GLY A 38 -21.54 30.03 -10.66
CA GLY A 38 -22.14 28.79 -10.19
C GLY A 38 -22.28 28.71 -8.68
N GLN A 39 -22.64 29.83 -8.03
CA GLN A 39 -22.87 29.93 -6.59
C GLN A 39 -24.32 30.32 -6.27
N ALA A 40 -24.70 30.22 -5.00
CA ALA A 40 -25.98 30.71 -4.52
C ALA A 40 -26.14 32.23 -4.77
N LYS A 41 -27.37 32.70 -5.00
CA LYS A 41 -27.71 34.10 -5.33
C LYS A 41 -27.06 35.15 -4.41
N SER A 42 -26.97 34.86 -3.11
CA SER A 42 -26.42 35.75 -2.08
C SER A 42 -24.90 35.71 -1.94
N HIS A 43 -24.19 34.92 -2.75
CA HIS A 43 -22.78 34.62 -2.55
C HIS A 43 -21.88 35.85 -2.66
N ILE A 44 -22.01 36.65 -3.74
CA ILE A 44 -21.18 37.85 -3.95
C ILE A 44 -21.44 38.90 -2.87
N GLU A 45 -22.68 39.06 -2.45
CA GLU A 45 -23.04 39.96 -1.35
C GLU A 45 -22.43 39.50 -0.02
N THR A 46 -22.47 38.20 0.26
CA THR A 46 -21.82 37.60 1.43
C THR A 46 -20.31 37.84 1.44
N LEU A 47 -19.65 37.69 0.29
CA LEU A 47 -18.22 37.98 0.14
C LEU A 47 -17.91 39.46 0.43
N LYS A 48 -18.69 40.39 -0.13
CA LYS A 48 -18.52 41.83 0.16
C LYS A 48 -18.68 42.12 1.64
N ASN A 49 -19.76 41.63 2.26
CA ASN A 49 -20.02 41.85 3.68
C ASN A 49 -18.91 41.29 4.58
N SER A 50 -18.39 40.10 4.24
CA SER A 50 -17.26 39.51 4.96
C SER A 50 -15.98 40.33 4.78
N SER A 51 -15.73 40.83 3.56
CA SER A 51 -14.58 41.68 3.26
C SER A 51 -14.66 43.06 3.90
N ARG A 52 -15.87 43.61 4.14
CA ARG A 52 -16.06 44.85 4.92
C ARG A 52 -15.69 44.63 6.39
N LYS A 53 -16.07 43.48 6.96
CA LYS A 53 -15.79 43.12 8.35
C LYS A 53 -14.32 42.82 8.60
N SER A 54 -13.61 42.29 7.60
CA SER A 54 -12.18 42.02 7.70
C SER A 54 -11.48 42.24 6.37
N ILE A 55 -10.56 43.20 6.34
CA ILE A 55 -9.77 43.53 5.14
C ILE A 55 -8.87 42.36 4.71
N SER A 56 -8.57 41.44 5.64
CA SER A 56 -7.80 40.21 5.42
C SER A 56 -8.66 39.00 5.02
N TYR A 57 -9.97 39.20 4.82
CA TYR A 57 -10.86 38.16 4.35
C TYR A 57 -10.53 37.80 2.90
N GLN A 58 -10.41 36.50 2.63
CA GLN A 58 -10.00 35.97 1.34
C GLN A 58 -10.99 34.92 0.88
N ILE A 59 -11.18 34.83 -0.44
CA ILE A 59 -12.01 33.80 -1.05
C ILE A 59 -11.26 32.47 -0.95
N ALA A 60 -11.92 31.43 -0.43
CA ALA A 60 -11.29 30.12 -0.34
C ALA A 60 -10.95 29.58 -1.74
N GLU A 61 -9.79 28.91 -1.87
CA GLU A 61 -9.26 28.42 -3.15
C GLU A 61 -10.28 27.56 -3.94
N LYS A 62 -11.07 26.73 -3.25
CA LYS A 62 -12.13 25.91 -3.88
C LYS A 62 -13.15 26.75 -4.67
N PHE A 63 -13.49 27.93 -4.17
CA PHE A 63 -14.45 28.81 -4.84
C PHE A 63 -13.80 29.46 -6.05
N ILE A 64 -12.54 29.87 -5.92
CA ILE A 64 -11.76 30.39 -7.05
C ILE A 64 -11.68 29.36 -8.19
N GLU A 65 -11.42 28.08 -7.88
CA GLU A 65 -11.37 27.04 -8.92
C GLU A 65 -12.76 26.77 -9.53
N SER A 66 -13.81 26.78 -8.69
CA SER A 66 -15.20 26.72 -9.18
C SER A 66 -15.52 27.87 -10.13
N TYR A 67 -15.07 29.09 -9.83
CA TYR A 67 -15.29 30.26 -10.68
C TYR A 67 -14.62 30.07 -12.04
N LYS A 68 -13.36 29.62 -12.08
CA LYS A 68 -12.66 29.35 -13.33
C LYS A 68 -13.41 28.35 -14.19
N ASN A 69 -13.88 27.25 -13.60
CA ASN A 69 -14.59 26.21 -14.34
C ASN A 69 -15.95 26.70 -14.86
N ASN A 70 -16.72 27.42 -14.04
CA ASN A 70 -18.01 27.95 -14.46
C ASN A 70 -17.88 29.02 -15.55
N LEU A 71 -16.88 29.89 -15.46
CA LEU A 71 -16.59 30.89 -16.49
C LEU A 71 -16.09 30.25 -17.79
N LYS A 72 -15.30 29.17 -17.70
CA LYS A 72 -14.92 28.37 -18.86
C LYS A 72 -16.12 27.75 -19.56
N ASN A 73 -17.04 27.20 -18.78
CA ASN A 73 -18.25 26.58 -19.33
C ASN A 73 -19.21 27.61 -19.93
N HIS A 74 -19.40 28.76 -19.28
CA HIS A 74 -20.31 29.81 -19.75
C HIS A 74 -19.80 30.53 -21.01
N PHE A 75 -18.51 30.87 -21.06
CA PHE A 75 -17.99 31.79 -22.07
C PHE A 75 -17.05 31.14 -23.10
N ARG A 76 -16.69 29.87 -22.92
CA ARG A 76 -15.75 29.14 -23.80
C ARG A 76 -14.49 29.98 -24.06
N ASP A 77 -14.18 30.29 -25.32
CA ASP A 77 -12.96 31.03 -25.70
C ASP A 77 -12.99 32.52 -25.33
N LYS A 78 -14.17 33.10 -25.06
CA LYS A 78 -14.33 34.53 -24.71
C LYS A 78 -13.94 34.84 -23.26
N ASN A 79 -13.42 33.88 -22.50
CA ASN A 79 -13.15 34.03 -21.06
C ASN A 79 -11.75 34.53 -20.70
N LYS A 80 -10.82 34.65 -21.66
CA LYS A 80 -9.38 34.83 -21.37
C LYS A 80 -9.13 36.02 -20.43
N ASP A 81 -9.78 37.13 -20.69
CA ASP A 81 -9.65 38.35 -19.89
C ASP A 81 -10.30 38.21 -18.50
N VAL A 82 -11.43 37.51 -18.40
CA VAL A 82 -12.11 37.27 -17.12
C VAL A 82 -11.25 36.37 -16.22
N ILE A 83 -10.67 35.32 -16.79
CA ILE A 83 -9.79 34.38 -16.08
C ILE A 83 -8.52 35.07 -15.60
N LYS A 84 -7.98 36.03 -16.36
CA LYS A 84 -6.81 36.84 -15.95
C LYS A 84 -7.03 37.54 -14.61
N PHE A 85 -8.23 38.06 -14.33
CA PHE A 85 -8.52 38.70 -13.05
C PHE A 85 -8.61 37.72 -11.89
N ILE A 86 -9.09 36.49 -12.14
CA ILE A 86 -9.03 35.42 -11.15
C ILE A 86 -7.58 35.07 -10.83
N ILE A 87 -6.76 34.85 -11.85
CA ILE A 87 -5.32 34.54 -11.68
C ILE A 87 -4.63 35.66 -10.91
N LYS A 88 -4.85 36.92 -11.30
CA LYS A 88 -4.32 38.10 -10.59
C LYS A 88 -4.71 38.11 -9.10
N TYR A 89 -5.95 37.73 -8.78
CA TYR A 89 -6.38 37.61 -7.38
C TYR A 89 -5.66 36.49 -6.65
N GLN A 90 -5.45 35.33 -7.27
CA GLN A 90 -4.69 34.25 -6.66
C GLN A 90 -3.22 34.63 -6.43
N ASP A 91 -2.57 35.24 -7.41
CA ASP A 91 -1.16 35.63 -7.31
C ASP A 91 -0.96 36.71 -6.24
N SER A 92 -1.96 37.56 -6.03
CA SER A 92 -1.92 38.65 -5.04
C SER A 92 -2.36 38.24 -3.63
N ASN A 93 -2.88 37.02 -3.45
CA ASN A 93 -3.44 36.58 -2.18
C ASN A 93 -2.98 35.16 -1.85
N LEU A 94 -2.43 34.96 -0.66
CA LEU A 94 -2.26 33.61 -0.09
C LEU A 94 -3.65 33.03 0.20
N LEU A 95 -4.24 32.32 -0.78
CA LEU A 95 -5.59 31.81 -0.68
C LEU A 95 -5.71 30.91 0.57
N LYS A 96 -6.58 31.30 1.49
CA LYS A 96 -6.90 30.49 2.67
C LYS A 96 -7.66 29.25 2.22
N TRP A 97 -7.29 28.10 2.78
CA TRP A 97 -8.05 26.88 2.62
C TRP A 97 -9.45 27.06 3.25
N SER A 98 -10.40 26.17 2.98
CA SER A 98 -11.73 26.24 3.62
C SER A 98 -11.61 26.23 5.15
N ASN A 99 -12.61 26.74 5.89
CA ASN A 99 -12.59 26.76 7.36
C ASN A 99 -12.22 25.40 7.98
N SER A 100 -12.69 24.28 7.40
CA SER A 100 -12.31 22.93 7.83
C SER A 100 -10.84 22.59 7.60
N GLU A 101 -10.24 23.08 6.52
CA GLU A 101 -8.83 22.85 6.23
C GLU A 101 -7.94 23.76 7.08
N ASN A 102 -8.34 25.00 7.34
CA ASN A 102 -7.64 25.87 8.30
C ASN A 102 -7.62 25.26 9.71
N LEU A 103 -8.74 24.66 10.15
CA LEU A 103 -8.77 23.93 11.42
C LEU A 103 -7.82 22.74 11.42
N ILE A 104 -7.73 21.99 10.32
CA ILE A 104 -6.78 20.87 10.20
C ILE A 104 -5.34 21.39 10.23
N MET A 105 -5.05 22.52 9.60
CA MET A 105 -3.71 23.14 9.59
C MET A 105 -3.28 23.59 10.99
N ASN A 106 -4.21 23.93 11.89
CA ASN A 106 -3.88 24.23 13.29
C ASN A 106 -3.29 23.01 14.03
N PHE A 107 -3.71 21.79 13.67
CA PHE A 107 -3.21 20.55 14.27
C PHE A 107 -2.08 19.91 13.44
N HIS A 108 -2.14 20.07 12.12
CA HIS A 108 -1.24 19.44 11.15
C HIS A 108 -0.75 20.46 10.12
N PRO A 109 0.09 21.43 10.52
CA PRO A 109 0.53 22.52 9.64
C PRO A 109 1.33 22.05 8.42
N ASP A 110 1.98 20.89 8.51
CA ASP A 110 2.79 20.34 7.42
C ASP A 110 2.03 19.36 6.52
N LEU A 111 0.72 19.18 6.74
CA LEU A 111 -0.06 18.14 6.06
C LEU A 111 -0.14 18.41 4.55
N LYS A 112 0.38 17.46 3.78
CA LYS A 112 0.40 17.50 2.31
C LYS A 112 -0.94 17.04 1.75
N PHE A 113 -1.91 17.94 1.63
CA PHE A 113 -3.25 17.64 1.11
C PHE A 113 -3.26 17.02 -0.31
N ASN A 114 -2.25 17.34 -1.12
CA ASN A 114 -2.10 16.86 -2.50
C ASN A 114 -1.23 15.59 -2.61
N TYR A 115 -0.90 14.91 -1.50
CA TYR A 115 0.03 13.78 -1.51
C TYR A 115 -0.35 12.66 -2.49
N PHE A 116 -1.65 12.34 -2.56
CA PHE A 116 -2.20 11.30 -3.46
C PHE A 116 -2.73 11.86 -4.79
N LYS A 117 -2.54 13.17 -5.05
CA LYS A 117 -2.98 13.79 -6.32
C LYS A 117 -2.29 13.12 -7.50
N ASN A 118 -0.98 12.87 -7.42
CA ASN A 118 -0.19 12.15 -8.41
C ASN A 118 0.65 11.07 -7.72
N ILE A 119 0.62 9.84 -8.26
CA ILE A 119 1.40 8.71 -7.77
C ILE A 119 2.58 8.47 -8.71
N ASP A 120 3.63 9.26 -8.51
CA ASP A 120 4.81 9.40 -9.38
C ASP A 120 6.09 8.81 -8.76
N THR A 121 6.01 8.31 -7.53
CA THR A 121 7.16 7.75 -6.80
C THR A 121 6.80 6.41 -6.17
N LYS A 122 7.80 5.52 -6.04
CA LYS A 122 7.66 4.23 -5.35
C LYS A 122 7.07 4.39 -3.95
N LYS A 123 7.51 5.43 -3.23
CA LYS A 123 7.05 5.74 -1.88
C LYS A 123 5.55 6.07 -1.83
N LYS A 124 5.05 6.95 -2.71
CA LYS A 124 3.61 7.24 -2.80
C LYS A 124 2.80 6.01 -3.19
N ALA A 125 3.28 5.22 -4.15
CA ALA A 125 2.64 3.99 -4.59
C ALA A 125 2.55 2.97 -3.45
N TYR A 126 3.65 2.77 -2.71
CA TYR A 126 3.68 1.93 -1.51
C TYR A 126 2.64 2.35 -0.47
N TRP A 127 2.57 3.64 -0.12
CA TRP A 127 1.57 4.09 0.85
C TRP A 127 0.15 3.92 0.36
N LEU A 128 -0.11 4.13 -0.93
CA LEU A 128 -1.42 3.87 -1.51
C LEU A 128 -1.78 2.38 -1.37
N GLY A 129 -0.86 1.47 -1.68
CA GLY A 129 -1.07 0.03 -1.49
C GLY A 129 -1.35 -0.36 -0.03
N TRP A 130 -0.60 0.22 0.90
CA TRP A 130 -0.81 -0.01 2.32
C TRP A 130 -2.18 0.50 2.80
N ILE A 131 -2.63 1.66 2.33
CA ILE A 131 -3.97 2.20 2.60
C ILE A 131 -5.08 1.35 1.97
N PHE A 132 -4.81 0.69 0.84
CA PHE A 132 -5.74 -0.25 0.25
C PHE A 132 -6.00 -1.46 1.16
N ALA A 133 -5.02 -1.88 1.94
CA ALA A 133 -5.21 -2.89 2.98
C ALA A 133 -5.80 -2.28 4.25
N GLU A 134 -5.04 -1.42 4.94
CA GLU A 134 -5.32 -0.99 6.32
C GLU A 134 -6.22 0.24 6.46
N GLY A 135 -6.36 1.03 5.40
CA GLY A 135 -7.12 2.29 5.45
C GLY A 135 -8.61 2.06 5.41
N TYR A 136 -9.37 2.95 6.05
CA TYR A 136 -10.83 2.97 5.97
C TYR A 136 -11.35 4.38 5.74
N LEU A 137 -12.50 4.45 5.07
CA LEU A 137 -13.25 5.68 4.86
C LEU A 137 -14.58 5.55 5.59
N TYR A 138 -15.03 6.59 6.26
CA TYR A 138 -16.35 6.60 6.89
C TYR A 138 -16.98 7.98 6.82
N LYS A 139 -18.30 8.01 6.68
CA LYS A 139 -19.10 9.24 6.67
C LYS A 139 -19.45 9.56 8.12
N ASP A 140 -18.98 10.71 8.60
CA ASP A 140 -19.40 11.26 9.88
C ASP A 140 -20.86 11.69 9.76
N LYS A 141 -21.75 11.05 10.55
CA LYS A 141 -23.19 11.32 10.52
C LYS A 141 -23.52 12.76 10.94
N THR A 142 -22.75 13.33 11.86
CA THR A 142 -23.03 14.64 12.43
C THR A 142 -22.68 15.76 11.46
N ASN A 143 -21.56 15.62 10.76
CA ASN A 143 -21.02 16.70 9.91
C ASN A 143 -21.18 16.44 8.41
N ASN A 144 -21.70 15.27 8.02
CA ASN A 144 -21.78 14.80 6.63
C ASN A 144 -20.42 14.90 5.89
N VAL A 145 -19.33 14.60 6.60
CA VAL A 145 -17.95 14.63 6.07
C VAL A 145 -17.39 13.22 6.00
N VAL A 146 -16.78 12.88 4.87
CA VAL A 146 -16.00 11.65 4.74
C VAL A 146 -14.64 11.83 5.41
N LYS A 147 -14.32 10.95 6.35
CA LYS A 147 -13.05 10.90 7.06
C LYS A 147 -12.27 9.69 6.58
N PHE A 148 -10.96 9.87 6.47
CA PHE A 148 -10.00 8.79 6.27
C PHE A 148 -9.35 8.45 7.60
N GLY A 149 -9.18 7.16 7.88
CA GLY A 149 -8.43 6.67 9.02
C GLY A 149 -7.59 5.45 8.67
N VAL A 150 -6.56 5.23 9.47
CA VAL A 150 -5.78 3.99 9.51
C VAL A 150 -5.66 3.60 10.97
N GLU A 151 -5.89 2.33 11.27
CA GLU A 151 -5.76 1.74 12.61
C GLU A 151 -4.90 0.49 12.49
N ILE A 152 -3.75 0.46 13.18
CA ILE A 152 -2.82 -0.69 13.13
C ILE A 152 -2.36 -1.09 14.52
N SER A 153 -1.80 -2.30 14.63
CA SER A 153 -1.14 -2.73 15.86
C SER A 153 0.09 -1.88 16.16
N ASN A 154 0.39 -1.72 17.45
CA ASN A 154 1.58 -1.01 17.91
C ASN A 154 2.89 -1.71 17.47
N GLU A 155 2.87 -3.00 17.15
CA GLU A 155 4.03 -3.73 16.62
C GLU A 155 4.48 -3.17 15.27
N ASP A 156 3.53 -2.64 14.48
CA ASP A 156 3.79 -2.05 13.16
C ASP A 156 3.85 -0.52 13.20
N ILE A 157 4.04 0.10 14.38
CA ILE A 157 4.13 1.57 14.58
C ILE A 157 5.13 2.25 13.63
N ILE A 158 6.16 1.52 13.18
CA ILE A 158 7.13 2.03 12.21
C ILE A 158 6.48 2.51 10.91
N LEU A 159 5.39 1.88 10.47
CA LEU A 159 4.63 2.32 9.29
C LEU A 159 3.91 3.62 9.56
N ILE A 160 3.24 3.76 10.71
CA ILE A 160 2.58 5.01 11.09
C ILE A 160 3.61 6.15 11.15
N LYS A 161 4.75 5.95 11.82
CA LYS A 161 5.81 6.98 11.92
C LYS A 161 6.32 7.42 10.54
N ARG A 162 6.62 6.46 9.65
CA ARG A 162 7.13 6.74 8.30
C ARG A 162 6.05 7.41 7.44
N PHE A 163 4.82 6.90 7.48
CA PHE A 163 3.70 7.44 6.72
C PHE A 163 3.38 8.87 7.16
N THR A 164 3.24 9.12 8.46
CA THR A 164 2.93 10.45 8.98
C THR A 164 4.03 11.45 8.65
N ALA A 165 5.31 11.06 8.73
CA ALA A 165 6.41 11.90 8.29
C ALA A 165 6.34 12.22 6.78
N ASP A 166 6.02 11.23 5.94
CA ASP A 166 5.95 11.42 4.50
C ASP A 166 4.78 12.34 4.08
N ILE A 167 3.62 12.22 4.73
CA ILE A 167 2.44 13.06 4.45
C ILE A 167 2.41 14.37 5.25
N GLY A 168 3.32 14.58 6.20
CA GLY A 168 3.34 15.77 7.07
C GLY A 168 2.24 15.78 8.15
N TYR A 169 1.78 14.60 8.57
CA TYR A 169 0.82 14.48 9.67
C TYR A 169 1.54 14.61 11.01
N ASN A 170 1.12 15.57 11.84
CA ASN A 170 1.62 15.72 13.20
C ASN A 170 1.22 14.53 14.10
N LEU A 171 2.19 13.67 14.40
CA LEU A 171 2.01 12.43 15.16
C LEU A 171 1.59 12.67 16.63
N LYS A 172 1.68 13.91 17.16
CA LYS A 172 1.18 14.26 18.50
C LYS A 172 -0.34 14.09 18.62
N HIS A 173 -1.06 14.18 17.50
CA HIS A 173 -2.51 14.02 17.45
C HIS A 173 -2.94 12.60 17.05
N LYS A 174 -2.05 11.61 17.19
CA LYS A 174 -2.45 10.20 17.07
C LYS A 174 -3.39 9.80 18.21
N HIS A 175 -4.22 8.81 17.94
CA HIS A 175 -5.07 8.18 18.94
C HIS A 175 -4.51 6.82 19.31
N ILE A 176 -4.56 6.46 20.59
CA ILE A 176 -4.11 5.16 21.09
C ILE A 176 -5.31 4.49 21.74
N ARG A 177 -5.61 3.26 21.30
CA ARG A 177 -6.57 2.37 21.98
C ARG A 177 -5.78 1.40 22.84
N LYS A 178 -5.57 1.77 24.11
CA LYS A 178 -4.75 1.00 25.06
C LYS A 178 -5.24 -0.43 25.19
N GLU A 179 -6.55 -0.63 25.32
CA GLU A 179 -7.19 -1.95 25.47
C GLU A 179 -6.80 -2.94 24.37
N ARG A 180 -6.54 -2.43 23.16
CA ARG A 180 -6.30 -3.24 21.95
C ARG A 180 -4.85 -3.13 21.46
N ASN A 181 -4.01 -2.36 22.14
CA ASN A 181 -2.66 -2.00 21.69
C ASN A 181 -2.62 -1.50 20.24
N LEU A 182 -3.61 -0.67 19.87
CA LEU A 182 -3.75 -0.12 18.51
C LEU A 182 -3.42 1.38 18.48
N ILE A 183 -2.83 1.81 17.36
CA ILE A 183 -2.55 3.20 17.05
C ILE A 183 -3.39 3.59 15.84
N MET A 184 -4.03 4.75 15.95
CA MET A 184 -4.91 5.29 14.93
C MET A 184 -4.50 6.71 14.55
N ILE A 185 -4.58 7.01 13.26
CA ILE A 185 -4.54 8.37 12.73
C ILE A 185 -5.77 8.57 11.84
N TYR A 186 -6.30 9.78 11.81
CA TYR A 186 -7.37 10.13 10.88
C TYR A 186 -7.26 11.57 10.41
N THR A 187 -7.87 11.87 9.27
CA THR A 187 -8.05 13.23 8.77
C THR A 187 -9.42 13.39 8.11
N SER A 188 -10.00 14.57 8.29
CA SER A 188 -11.23 15.01 7.63
C SER A 188 -10.96 15.97 6.46
N SER A 189 -9.70 16.07 6.01
CA SER A 189 -9.34 16.95 4.89
C SER A 189 -10.04 16.50 3.61
N ARG A 190 -10.90 17.36 3.09
CA ARG A 190 -11.68 17.08 1.87
C ARG A 190 -10.78 16.87 0.66
N VAL A 191 -9.73 17.66 0.52
CA VAL A 191 -8.77 17.54 -0.59
C VAL A 191 -7.97 16.25 -0.50
N PHE A 192 -7.44 15.92 0.69
CA PHE A 192 -6.70 14.68 0.90
C PHE A 192 -7.57 13.45 0.63
N VAL A 193 -8.77 13.41 1.22
CA VAL A 193 -9.71 12.30 1.08
C VAL A 193 -10.20 12.17 -0.36
N LYS A 194 -10.49 13.29 -1.04
CA LYS A 194 -10.87 13.27 -2.45
C LYS A 194 -9.79 12.61 -3.31
N HIS A 195 -8.55 13.07 -3.21
CA HIS A 195 -7.45 12.49 -3.99
C HIS A 195 -7.19 11.02 -3.67
N LEU A 196 -7.48 10.58 -2.44
CA LEU A 196 -7.38 9.16 -2.09
C LEU A 196 -8.55 8.35 -2.68
N VAL A 197 -9.78 8.85 -2.60
CA VAL A 197 -10.98 8.20 -3.15
C VAL A 197 -10.86 8.00 -4.66
N ASP A 198 -10.38 9.03 -5.36
CA ASP A 198 -10.16 9.00 -6.82
C ASP A 198 -9.13 7.92 -7.24
N ARG A 199 -8.44 7.27 -6.28
CA ARG A 199 -7.51 6.16 -6.54
C ARG A 199 -8.11 4.77 -6.29
N PHE A 200 -9.20 4.64 -5.54
CA PHE A 200 -9.77 3.33 -5.17
C PHE A 200 -10.56 2.64 -6.28
N THR A 201 -11.12 3.41 -7.21
CA THR A 201 -11.90 2.88 -8.34
C THR A 201 -11.52 3.59 -9.64
N LYS A 202 -11.63 2.87 -10.75
CA LYS A 202 -11.49 3.41 -12.11
C LYS A 202 -12.79 4.01 -12.62
N ASP A 203 -13.91 3.57 -12.08
CA ASP A 203 -15.23 4.00 -12.50
C ASP A 203 -15.62 5.26 -11.73
N ILE A 204 -15.60 6.40 -12.45
CA ILE A 204 -15.98 7.69 -11.89
C ILE A 204 -17.48 7.77 -11.54
N ASN A 205 -18.29 6.88 -12.12
CA ASN A 205 -19.72 6.77 -11.89
C ASN A 205 -20.06 5.82 -10.74
N LYS A 206 -19.11 4.97 -10.32
CA LYS A 206 -19.27 4.14 -9.12
C LYS A 206 -19.43 5.10 -7.95
N GLU A 207 -20.63 5.10 -7.37
CA GLU A 207 -20.98 6.09 -6.38
C GLU A 207 -19.96 6.04 -5.25
N ARG A 208 -19.44 7.21 -4.85
CA ARG A 208 -18.45 7.33 -3.77
C ARG A 208 -18.88 6.59 -2.50
N GLU A 209 -20.18 6.36 -2.34
CA GLU A 209 -20.79 5.60 -1.25
C GLU A 209 -20.38 4.13 -1.23
N GLU A 210 -20.09 3.48 -2.37
CA GLU A 210 -19.68 2.07 -2.44
C GLU A 210 -18.29 1.79 -1.84
N ILE A 211 -17.47 2.83 -1.65
CA ILE A 211 -16.10 2.75 -1.12
C ILE A 211 -16.07 3.26 0.32
N ILE A 212 -17.19 3.76 0.85
CA ILE A 212 -17.33 4.21 2.22
C ILE A 212 -17.76 3.04 3.12
N GLY A 213 -17.14 2.95 4.29
CA GLY A 213 -17.45 1.97 5.32
C GLY A 213 -16.97 0.56 4.96
N LYS A 214 -17.80 -0.44 5.30
CA LYS A 214 -17.45 -1.86 5.21
C LYS A 214 -17.35 -2.40 3.77
N MET A 215 -17.72 -1.59 2.78
CA MET A 215 -17.77 -2.00 1.38
C MET A 215 -16.44 -1.77 0.65
N LYS A 216 -15.55 -0.89 1.16
CA LYS A 216 -14.24 -0.59 0.56
C LYS A 216 -13.49 -1.86 0.16
N SER A 217 -13.24 -2.74 1.14
CA SER A 217 -12.43 -3.94 0.95
C SER A 217 -13.01 -4.93 -0.06
N LYS A 218 -14.32 -4.85 -0.37
CA LYS A 218 -15.01 -5.70 -1.34
C LYS A 218 -15.01 -5.09 -2.75
N ASN A 219 -14.89 -3.78 -2.85
CA ASN A 219 -15.15 -3.01 -4.07
C ASN A 219 -13.92 -2.30 -4.68
N ILE A 220 -12.73 -2.43 -4.06
CA ILE A 220 -11.47 -1.92 -4.61
C ILE A 220 -11.07 -2.60 -5.93
N GLU A 221 -10.35 -1.85 -6.75
CA GLU A 221 -9.75 -2.28 -8.02
C GLU A 221 -8.28 -1.87 -8.11
N LEU A 222 -7.49 -2.58 -8.91
CA LEU A 222 -6.06 -2.34 -9.06
C LEU A 222 -5.82 -1.02 -9.81
N PRO A 223 -5.15 -0.03 -9.19
CA PRO A 223 -4.79 1.20 -9.88
C PRO A 223 -3.80 0.95 -11.02
N GLU A 224 -3.83 1.81 -12.03
CA GLU A 224 -2.87 1.78 -13.13
C GLU A 224 -1.92 2.96 -13.02
N PHE A 225 -0.62 2.68 -12.85
CA PHE A 225 0.42 3.71 -12.77
C PHE A 225 1.23 3.87 -14.05
N GLY A 226 1.10 2.96 -15.02
CA GLY A 226 1.90 2.94 -16.25
C GLY A 226 3.36 2.50 -16.07
N GLU A 227 3.84 2.34 -14.83
CA GLU A 227 5.22 1.97 -14.52
C GLU A 227 5.31 0.77 -13.57
N ARG A 228 5.98 -0.31 -14.02
CA ARG A 228 6.14 -1.55 -13.24
C ARG A 228 6.72 -1.32 -11.85
N LYS A 229 7.68 -0.41 -11.72
CA LYS A 229 8.32 -0.09 -10.43
C LYS A 229 7.35 0.52 -9.42
N LEU A 230 6.33 1.25 -9.89
CA LEU A 230 5.27 1.82 -9.05
C LEU A 230 4.26 0.74 -8.69
N ASP A 231 3.87 -0.08 -9.66
CA ASP A 231 2.96 -1.22 -9.45
C ASP A 231 3.48 -2.20 -8.40
N LEU A 232 4.77 -2.54 -8.46
CA LEU A 232 5.43 -3.40 -7.48
C LEU A 232 5.51 -2.73 -6.10
N ALA A 233 5.75 -1.43 -6.04
CA ALA A 233 5.79 -0.72 -4.76
C ALA A 233 4.40 -0.68 -4.10
N PHE A 234 3.35 -0.43 -4.89
CA PHE A 234 1.97 -0.57 -4.46
C PHE A 234 1.65 -1.99 -3.96
N LEU A 235 2.02 -3.01 -4.73
CA LEU A 235 1.79 -4.39 -4.33
C LEU A 235 2.49 -4.74 -3.01
N LEU A 236 3.70 -4.20 -2.77
CA LEU A 236 4.41 -4.36 -1.50
C LEU A 236 3.68 -3.70 -0.34
N GLY A 237 3.16 -2.48 -0.54
CA GLY A 237 2.37 -1.80 0.47
C GLY A 237 1.12 -2.59 0.83
N PHE A 238 0.43 -3.13 -0.19
CA PHE A 238 -0.74 -3.97 0.03
C PHE A 238 -0.39 -5.27 0.78
N TYR A 239 0.73 -5.93 0.44
CA TYR A 239 1.22 -7.11 1.15
C TYR A 239 1.63 -6.79 2.60
N ASP A 240 2.20 -5.61 2.86
CA ASP A 240 2.55 -5.21 4.23
C ASP A 240 1.31 -5.04 5.12
N GLY A 241 0.14 -4.72 4.57
CA GLY A 241 -1.13 -4.83 5.29
C GLY A 241 -1.71 -6.25 5.24
N ASP A 242 -2.28 -6.62 4.09
CA ASP A 242 -3.11 -7.84 3.90
C ASP A 242 -2.32 -9.09 3.43
N GLY A 243 -0.99 -9.06 3.50
CA GLY A 243 -0.12 -10.19 3.19
C GLY A 243 0.09 -11.14 4.38
N ILE A 244 0.23 -12.43 4.09
CA ILE A 244 0.50 -13.46 5.09
C ILE A 244 2.01 -13.53 5.36
N GLN A 245 2.42 -13.22 6.59
CA GLN A 245 3.82 -13.30 7.00
C GLN A 245 4.38 -14.71 6.78
N GLY A 246 5.59 -14.79 6.21
CA GLY A 246 6.28 -16.06 5.97
C GLY A 246 5.83 -16.79 4.70
N GLU A 247 4.86 -16.24 3.98
CA GLU A 247 4.36 -16.73 2.70
C GLU A 247 4.39 -15.66 1.58
N THR A 248 4.18 -16.08 0.33
CA THR A 248 4.03 -15.19 -0.82
C THR A 248 2.57 -14.81 -1.11
N ALA A 249 1.67 -14.97 -0.13
CA ALA A 249 0.22 -14.84 -0.33
C ALA A 249 -0.33 -13.51 0.18
N ILE A 250 -1.31 -12.98 -0.56
CA ILE A 250 -2.14 -11.84 -0.18
C ILE A 250 -3.60 -12.27 -0.01
N ILE A 251 -4.31 -11.54 0.84
CA ILE A 251 -5.75 -11.72 1.10
C ILE A 251 -6.47 -10.43 0.67
N SER A 252 -7.71 -10.54 0.16
CA SER A 252 -8.55 -9.37 -0.10
C SER A 252 -10.03 -9.73 -0.07
N GLY A 253 -10.87 -8.81 0.38
CA GLY A 253 -12.32 -8.92 0.22
C GLY A 253 -12.76 -8.84 -1.25
N SER A 254 -11.98 -8.18 -2.11
CA SER A 254 -12.28 -7.95 -3.52
C SER A 254 -11.67 -9.04 -4.40
N LYS A 255 -12.52 -9.94 -4.92
CA LYS A 255 -12.09 -10.94 -5.90
C LYS A 255 -11.62 -10.29 -7.21
N ILE A 256 -12.24 -9.17 -7.60
CA ILE A 256 -11.92 -8.43 -8.82
C ILE A 256 -10.49 -7.90 -8.73
N PHE A 257 -10.12 -7.30 -7.59
CA PHE A 257 -8.76 -6.82 -7.33
C PHE A 257 -7.72 -7.94 -7.51
N LEU A 258 -7.93 -9.10 -6.91
CA LEU A 258 -7.01 -10.23 -7.06
C LEU A 258 -6.96 -10.77 -8.50
N LYS A 259 -8.08 -10.78 -9.23
CA LYS A 259 -8.11 -11.15 -10.66
C LYS A 259 -7.30 -10.17 -11.51
N GLN A 260 -7.39 -8.86 -11.23
CA GLN A 260 -6.63 -7.83 -11.94
C GLN A 260 -5.12 -7.99 -11.67
N ILE A 261 -4.71 -8.23 -10.42
CA ILE A 261 -3.30 -8.55 -10.08
C ILE A 261 -2.85 -9.81 -10.81
N LYS A 262 -3.65 -10.88 -10.76
CA LYS A 262 -3.36 -12.16 -11.41
C LYS A 262 -3.09 -11.98 -12.91
N LYS A 263 -3.96 -11.23 -13.59
CA LYS A 263 -3.84 -10.91 -15.02
C LYS A 263 -2.59 -10.07 -15.29
N LYS A 264 -2.38 -8.98 -14.54
CA LYS A 264 -1.27 -8.04 -14.75
C LYS A 264 0.11 -8.69 -14.65
N TYR A 265 0.27 -9.63 -13.72
CA TYR A 265 1.56 -10.28 -13.45
C TYR A 265 1.62 -11.73 -13.97
N ASN A 266 0.67 -12.16 -14.81
CA ASN A 266 0.59 -13.52 -15.35
C ASN A 266 0.72 -14.62 -14.26
N ILE A 267 0.13 -14.40 -13.10
CA ILE A 267 0.23 -15.31 -11.95
C ILE A 267 -0.57 -16.58 -12.25
N ILE A 268 0.09 -17.74 -12.23
CA ILE A 268 -0.56 -19.02 -12.51
C ILE A 268 -1.43 -19.54 -11.34
N HIS A 269 -1.16 -19.07 -10.12
CA HIS A 269 -1.80 -19.57 -8.90
C HIS A 269 -3.30 -19.25 -8.84
N LYS A 270 -4.11 -20.21 -8.40
CA LYS A 270 -5.58 -20.08 -8.31
C LYS A 270 -5.97 -19.12 -7.17
N ILE A 271 -7.00 -18.31 -7.39
CA ILE A 271 -7.65 -17.51 -6.34
C ILE A 271 -8.61 -18.43 -5.59
N ARG A 272 -8.45 -18.54 -4.27
CA ARG A 272 -9.25 -19.41 -3.40
C ARG A 272 -10.08 -18.59 -2.44
N PHE A 273 -11.31 -19.00 -2.18
CA PHE A 273 -12.11 -18.44 -1.10
C PHE A 273 -11.62 -18.98 0.24
N THR A 274 -11.57 -18.14 1.26
CA THR A 274 -11.20 -18.53 2.62
C THR A 274 -12.20 -17.94 3.61
N LYS A 275 -12.58 -18.74 4.60
CA LYS A 275 -13.33 -18.30 5.78
C LYS A 275 -12.35 -18.25 6.94
N SER A 276 -12.47 -17.23 7.77
CA SER A 276 -11.71 -17.10 9.01
C SER A 276 -12.68 -16.95 10.16
N GLU A 277 -12.31 -17.50 11.30
CA GLU A 277 -13.04 -17.32 12.55
C GLU A 277 -12.04 -16.83 13.59
N SER A 278 -12.41 -15.79 14.31
CA SER A 278 -11.59 -15.19 15.36
C SER A 278 -12.48 -14.80 16.52
N PHE A 279 -12.00 -14.94 17.75
CA PHE A 279 -12.71 -14.45 18.92
C PHE A 279 -12.22 -13.05 19.26
N PHE A 280 -13.16 -12.14 19.51
CA PHE A 280 -12.88 -10.76 19.83
C PHE A 280 -13.88 -10.25 20.87
N GLU A 281 -13.39 -9.81 22.03
CA GLU A 281 -14.24 -9.33 23.14
C GLU A 281 -15.38 -10.32 23.49
N GLY A 282 -15.03 -11.61 23.56
CA GLY A 282 -16.00 -12.69 23.84
C GLY A 282 -16.96 -13.02 22.69
N ARG A 283 -16.83 -12.36 21.53
CA ARG A 283 -17.68 -12.58 20.35
C ARG A 283 -16.92 -13.31 19.25
N LEU A 284 -17.56 -14.32 18.65
CA LEU A 284 -17.04 -14.97 17.45
C LEU A 284 -17.23 -14.05 16.22
N ILE A 285 -16.14 -13.52 15.70
CA ILE A 285 -16.09 -12.78 14.44
C ILE A 285 -15.77 -13.75 13.31
N LYS A 286 -16.72 -13.87 12.38
CA LYS A 286 -16.53 -14.62 11.12
C LYS A 286 -16.15 -13.67 10.00
N GLY A 287 -15.02 -13.95 9.36
CA GLY A 287 -14.53 -13.26 8.19
C GLY A 287 -14.61 -14.15 6.95
N SER A 288 -14.69 -13.51 5.79
CA SER A 288 -14.51 -14.20 4.52
C SER A 288 -13.75 -13.32 3.55
N ALA A 289 -12.84 -13.93 2.80
CA ALA A 289 -11.99 -13.22 1.86
C ALA A 289 -11.52 -14.16 0.75
N TRP A 290 -10.80 -13.60 -0.20
CA TRP A 290 -10.12 -14.32 -1.26
C TRP A 290 -8.62 -14.29 -1.00
N ARG A 291 -7.96 -15.42 -1.24
CA ARG A 291 -6.51 -15.59 -1.06
C ARG A 291 -5.87 -15.98 -2.39
N MET A 292 -4.71 -15.41 -2.67
CA MET A 292 -3.90 -15.76 -3.83
C MET A 292 -2.41 -15.68 -3.49
N SER A 293 -1.64 -16.69 -3.92
CA SER A 293 -0.17 -16.62 -3.88
C SER A 293 0.34 -15.83 -5.08
N LEU A 294 1.31 -14.94 -4.85
CA LEU A 294 2.01 -14.17 -5.88
C LEU A 294 3.08 -14.99 -6.62
N GLY A 295 3.56 -16.09 -6.02
CA GLY A 295 4.73 -16.82 -6.48
C GLY A 295 6.04 -16.16 -6.04
N ALA A 296 7.13 -16.93 -6.03
CA ALA A 296 8.42 -16.47 -5.50
C ALA A 296 9.06 -15.36 -6.35
N GLU A 297 8.93 -15.42 -7.67
CA GLU A 297 9.52 -14.44 -8.60
C GLU A 297 8.98 -13.03 -8.36
N ILE A 298 7.66 -12.85 -8.51
CA ILE A 298 6.99 -11.55 -8.29
C ILE A 298 7.20 -11.07 -6.85
N PHE A 299 7.16 -11.98 -5.87
CA PHE A 299 7.37 -11.63 -4.48
C PHE A 299 8.78 -11.06 -4.22
N ASN A 300 9.81 -11.74 -4.71
CA ASN A 300 11.20 -11.30 -4.53
C ASN A 300 11.46 -10.00 -5.30
N GLU A 301 10.91 -9.87 -6.52
CA GLU A 301 11.00 -8.65 -7.31
C GLU A 301 10.39 -7.45 -6.57
N MET A 302 9.19 -7.62 -6.02
CA MET A 302 8.51 -6.65 -5.18
C MET A 302 9.35 -6.26 -3.95
N MET A 303 9.92 -7.24 -3.24
CA MET A 303 10.77 -7.01 -2.08
C MET A 303 12.03 -6.20 -2.46
N ASN A 304 12.66 -6.52 -3.58
CA ASN A 304 13.85 -5.81 -4.05
C ASN A 304 13.53 -4.39 -4.54
N ASN A 305 12.32 -4.17 -5.06
CA ASN A 305 11.92 -2.90 -5.64
C ASN A 305 11.83 -1.74 -4.64
N PHE A 306 11.43 -2.00 -3.39
CA PHE A 306 11.31 -0.98 -2.34
C PHE A 306 11.76 -1.51 -0.97
N LYS A 307 12.83 -0.90 -0.42
CA LYS A 307 13.50 -1.37 0.81
C LYS A 307 12.80 -0.92 2.10
N ASN A 308 12.10 0.22 2.08
CA ASN A 308 11.53 0.87 3.27
C ASN A 308 10.15 0.33 3.65
N SER A 309 10.00 -1.00 3.64
CA SER A 309 8.77 -1.74 3.98
C SER A 309 8.83 -2.31 5.41
N LEU A 310 7.85 -3.13 5.84
CA LEU A 310 7.85 -3.82 7.13
C LEU A 310 8.96 -4.87 7.24
N PRO A 311 9.96 -4.72 8.14
CA PRO A 311 11.09 -5.64 8.23
C PRO A 311 10.68 -7.10 8.47
N ARG A 312 9.72 -7.35 9.38
CA ARG A 312 9.26 -8.71 9.75
C ARG A 312 8.64 -9.50 8.59
N LYS A 313 8.16 -8.82 7.56
CA LYS A 313 7.51 -9.39 6.38
C LYS A 313 8.48 -9.59 5.20
N ARG A 314 9.72 -9.10 5.30
CA ARG A 314 10.73 -9.23 4.24
C ARG A 314 11.40 -10.61 4.30
N LYS A 315 11.01 -11.48 3.37
CA LYS A 315 11.61 -12.82 3.19
C LYS A 315 11.99 -13.01 1.73
N VAL A 316 12.98 -13.85 1.47
CA VAL A 316 13.34 -14.26 0.11
C VAL A 316 12.90 -15.70 -0.07
N PHE A 317 12.16 -15.97 -1.15
CA PHE A 317 11.68 -17.30 -1.48
C PHE A 317 12.45 -17.87 -2.66
N LYS A 318 12.77 -19.16 -2.61
CA LYS A 318 13.42 -19.80 -3.75
C LYS A 318 12.46 -19.93 -4.93
N THR A 319 12.90 -19.52 -6.12
CA THR A 319 12.13 -19.69 -7.36
C THR A 319 12.01 -21.15 -7.76
N LYS A 320 11.19 -21.45 -8.77
CA LYS A 320 11.04 -22.82 -9.27
C LYS A 320 12.35 -23.30 -9.88
N GLU A 321 13.02 -22.44 -10.62
CA GLU A 321 14.31 -22.67 -11.29
C GLU A 321 15.39 -22.94 -10.24
N GLU A 322 15.46 -22.13 -9.19
CA GLU A 322 16.41 -22.36 -8.08
C GLU A 322 16.15 -23.69 -7.39
N LYS A 323 14.87 -24.05 -7.14
CA LYS A 323 14.52 -25.36 -6.58
C LYS A 323 14.91 -26.49 -7.51
N VAL A 324 14.68 -26.36 -8.82
CA VAL A 324 15.07 -27.36 -9.83
C VAL A 324 16.59 -27.51 -9.87
N MET A 325 17.35 -26.42 -9.88
CA MET A 325 18.82 -26.45 -9.84
C MET A 325 19.33 -27.13 -8.57
N ILE A 326 18.72 -26.83 -7.42
CA ILE A 326 19.05 -27.48 -6.15
C ILE A 326 18.75 -28.98 -6.23
N LEU A 327 17.58 -29.37 -6.75
CA LEU A 327 17.20 -30.76 -6.92
C LEU A 327 18.12 -31.49 -7.90
N ALA A 328 18.51 -30.87 -9.02
CA ALA A 328 19.47 -31.42 -9.97
C ALA A 328 20.84 -31.63 -9.32
N LYS A 329 21.30 -30.67 -8.51
CA LYS A 329 22.53 -30.82 -7.71
C LYS A 329 22.43 -31.99 -6.74
N TYR A 330 21.26 -32.23 -6.12
CA TYR A 330 21.03 -33.38 -5.26
C TYR A 330 20.88 -34.71 -6.03
N ALA A 331 20.26 -34.71 -7.20
CA ALA A 331 20.17 -35.88 -8.07
C ALA A 331 21.56 -36.31 -8.54
N ASN A 332 22.42 -35.35 -8.90
CA ASN A 332 23.83 -35.62 -9.18
C ASN A 332 24.58 -36.14 -7.96
N LYS A 333 24.26 -35.69 -6.74
CA LYS A 333 24.78 -36.32 -5.50
C LYS A 333 24.28 -37.75 -5.30
N ARG A 334 23.08 -38.11 -5.78
CA ARG A 334 22.60 -39.51 -5.73
C ARG A 334 23.28 -40.40 -6.77
N LYS A 335 23.66 -39.85 -7.93
CA LYS A 335 24.54 -40.52 -8.91
C LYS A 335 25.97 -40.76 -8.40
N LYS A 336 26.33 -40.18 -7.24
CA LYS A 336 27.63 -40.42 -6.61
C LYS A 336 27.71 -41.76 -5.88
N PHE A 337 26.59 -42.36 -5.47
CA PHE A 337 26.63 -43.63 -4.75
C PHE A 337 26.74 -44.79 -5.74
N ARG A 338 27.88 -45.49 -5.75
CA ARG A 338 28.24 -46.50 -6.75
C ARG A 338 28.28 -47.94 -6.23
N PHE A 339 28.23 -48.15 -4.92
CA PHE A 339 28.09 -49.50 -4.37
C PHE A 339 26.74 -50.11 -4.78
N THR A 340 26.74 -51.41 -5.10
CA THR A 340 25.50 -52.20 -5.18
C THR A 340 24.92 -52.42 -3.78
N LYS A 341 23.70 -52.99 -3.72
CA LYS A 341 23.06 -53.31 -2.44
C LYS A 341 23.91 -54.33 -1.66
N GLU A 342 24.37 -55.35 -2.35
CA GLU A 342 25.13 -56.49 -1.82
C GLU A 342 26.50 -56.01 -1.30
N GLN A 343 27.20 -55.19 -2.09
CA GLN A 343 28.46 -54.57 -1.67
C GLN A 343 28.28 -53.73 -0.40
N LEU A 344 27.21 -52.92 -0.35
CA LEU A 344 26.96 -52.10 0.82
C LEU A 344 26.60 -52.96 2.05
N GLU A 345 25.78 -53.98 1.87
CA GLU A 345 25.37 -54.92 2.92
C GLU A 345 26.58 -55.64 3.53
N GLU A 346 27.52 -56.09 2.71
CA GLU A 346 28.77 -56.66 3.18
C GLU A 346 29.65 -55.63 3.90
N LEU A 347 29.82 -54.44 3.31
CA LEU A 347 30.73 -53.42 3.84
C LEU A 347 30.29 -52.88 5.21
N VAL A 348 28.98 -52.76 5.49
CA VAL A 348 28.50 -52.27 6.80
C VAL A 348 28.82 -53.20 7.96
N TRP A 349 29.09 -54.48 7.68
CA TRP A 349 29.54 -55.48 8.66
C TRP A 349 31.06 -55.68 8.66
N LYS A 350 31.80 -55.06 7.74
CA LYS A 350 33.27 -55.13 7.66
C LYS A 350 34.00 -53.88 8.16
N MET A 351 33.39 -52.70 8.09
CA MET A 351 34.02 -51.47 8.57
C MET A 351 33.03 -50.37 8.99
N PRO A 352 33.45 -49.39 9.81
CA PRO A 352 32.66 -48.20 10.14
C PRO A 352 32.20 -47.42 8.91
N LEU A 353 31.04 -46.75 8.98
CA LEU A 353 30.51 -45.94 7.86
C LEU A 353 31.49 -44.86 7.36
N LYS A 354 32.34 -44.32 8.24
CA LYS A 354 33.39 -43.34 7.85
C LYS A 354 34.38 -43.98 6.89
N ASP A 355 34.77 -45.22 7.14
CA ASP A 355 35.75 -45.95 6.34
C ASP A 355 35.12 -46.46 5.04
N ILE A 356 33.83 -46.83 5.05
CA ILE A 356 33.07 -47.08 3.81
C ILE A 356 33.08 -45.84 2.91
N ALA A 357 32.93 -44.64 3.47
CA ALA A 357 32.98 -43.40 2.69
C ALA A 357 34.37 -43.13 2.08
N ILE A 358 35.43 -43.44 2.82
CA ILE A 358 36.82 -43.37 2.33
C ILE A 358 37.04 -44.40 1.22
N ASN A 359 36.59 -45.64 1.44
CA ASN A 359 36.69 -46.73 0.48
C ASN A 359 35.95 -46.40 -0.83
N HIS A 360 34.75 -45.83 -0.74
CA HIS A 360 34.01 -45.36 -1.90
C HIS A 360 34.79 -44.29 -2.70
N LYS A 361 35.44 -43.33 -2.02
CA LYS A 361 36.29 -42.33 -2.68
C LYS A 361 37.49 -43.00 -3.37
N LYS A 362 38.08 -44.02 -2.75
CA LYS A 362 39.22 -44.76 -3.32
C LYS A 362 38.82 -45.57 -4.55
N LEU A 363 37.67 -46.26 -4.51
CA LEU A 363 37.24 -47.17 -5.58
C LEU A 363 36.63 -46.44 -6.78
N TYR A 364 35.89 -45.36 -6.54
CA TYR A 364 35.11 -44.70 -7.59
C TYR A 364 35.52 -43.25 -7.84
N GLU A 365 36.59 -42.76 -7.20
CA GLU A 365 37.06 -41.36 -7.24
C GLU A 365 35.99 -40.33 -6.84
N VAL A 366 34.97 -40.80 -6.12
CA VAL A 366 33.79 -40.00 -5.77
C VAL A 366 33.61 -40.00 -4.27
N SER A 367 33.73 -38.83 -3.65
CA SER A 367 33.48 -38.67 -2.22
C SER A 367 31.97 -38.69 -1.90
N ILE A 368 31.58 -39.51 -0.92
CA ILE A 368 30.23 -39.60 -0.38
C ILE A 368 30.25 -39.35 1.13
N SER A 369 29.11 -38.94 1.72
CA SER A 369 29.00 -38.74 3.17
C SER A 369 28.46 -39.99 3.86
N THR A 370 28.77 -40.15 5.15
CA THR A 370 28.22 -41.21 6.02
C THR A 370 26.69 -41.15 6.12
N ALA A 371 26.12 -39.94 6.01
CA ALA A 371 24.68 -39.73 5.93
C ALA A 371 24.08 -40.31 4.64
N LEU A 372 24.77 -40.18 3.49
CA LEU A 372 24.32 -40.79 2.24
C LEU A 372 24.34 -42.32 2.35
N ILE A 373 25.40 -42.90 2.90
CA ILE A 373 25.49 -44.35 3.15
C ILE A 373 24.31 -44.81 4.02
N SER A 374 24.04 -44.11 5.13
CA SER A 374 22.92 -44.42 6.02
C SER A 374 21.55 -44.34 5.33
N GLN A 375 21.37 -43.37 4.41
CA GLN A 375 20.13 -43.27 3.61
C GLN A 375 19.95 -44.49 2.70
N TYR A 376 21.03 -44.98 2.08
CA TYR A 376 20.99 -46.18 1.23
C TYR A 376 20.75 -47.46 2.04
N CYS A 377 21.37 -47.61 3.22
CA CYS A 377 21.04 -48.73 4.12
C CYS A 377 19.54 -48.75 4.47
N LYS A 378 18.97 -47.59 4.82
CA LYS A 378 17.53 -47.47 5.10
C LYS A 378 16.67 -47.76 3.86
N LYS A 379 17.05 -47.21 2.71
CA LYS A 379 16.32 -47.40 1.44
C LYS A 379 16.30 -48.86 1.00
N TRP A 380 17.38 -49.59 1.22
CA TRP A 380 17.54 -50.99 0.81
C TRP A 380 17.27 -52.00 1.93
N ASN A 381 16.80 -51.53 3.09
CA ASN A 381 16.50 -52.35 4.26
C ASN A 381 17.71 -53.20 4.74
N ILE A 382 18.91 -52.62 4.68
CA ILE A 382 20.16 -53.26 5.14
C ILE A 382 20.31 -53.01 6.64
N ASN A 383 20.42 -54.10 7.40
CA ASN A 383 20.72 -54.05 8.83
C ASN A 383 22.16 -53.59 9.07
N LYS A 384 22.33 -52.75 10.09
CA LYS A 384 23.64 -52.25 10.51
C LYS A 384 24.02 -52.86 11.86
N PRO A 385 25.31 -53.06 12.14
CA PRO A 385 25.75 -53.44 13.47
C PRO A 385 25.32 -52.42 14.52
N ASN A 386 25.07 -52.92 15.73
CA ASN A 386 24.66 -52.10 16.87
C ASN A 386 25.73 -51.05 17.23
N ARG A 387 25.30 -49.97 17.88
CA ARG A 387 26.20 -48.91 18.36
C ARG A 387 27.24 -49.52 19.30
N GLY A 388 28.52 -49.41 18.93
CA GLY A 388 29.64 -49.95 19.72
C GLY A 388 30.29 -51.20 19.13
N TYR A 389 29.71 -51.83 18.11
CA TYR A 389 30.31 -53.00 17.43
C TYR A 389 31.75 -52.75 16.97
N TRP A 390 32.04 -51.55 16.46
CA TRP A 390 33.36 -51.14 15.97
C TRP A 390 34.28 -50.53 17.02
N LYS A 391 33.87 -50.47 18.29
CA LYS A 391 34.78 -49.99 19.35
C LYS A 391 35.79 -51.10 19.64
N PRO A 392 37.09 -50.81 19.73
CA PRO A 392 38.06 -51.77 20.23
C PRO A 392 37.56 -52.26 21.59
N ARG A 393 37.48 -53.58 21.78
CA ARG A 393 37.31 -54.12 23.14
C ARG A 393 38.53 -53.62 23.91
N ARG A 394 38.32 -52.79 24.93
CA ARG A 394 39.39 -52.53 25.89
C ARG A 394 39.78 -53.91 26.41
N GLN A 395 41.03 -54.31 26.19
CA GLN A 395 41.60 -55.40 26.97
C GLN A 395 41.41 -54.96 28.41
N ILE A 396 40.52 -55.65 29.11
CA ILE A 396 40.47 -55.57 30.56
C ILE A 396 41.73 -56.33 30.94
N ASP A 397 42.78 -55.59 31.29
CA ASP A 397 43.92 -56.20 31.97
C ASP A 397 43.35 -56.78 33.26
N ILE A 398 43.19 -58.10 33.27
CA ILE A 398 42.90 -58.88 34.46
C ILE A 398 44.25 -59.05 35.16
N SER A 399 44.68 -58.02 35.88
CA SER A 399 45.75 -58.11 36.85
C SER A 399 45.20 -57.68 38.21
N ASP A 400 44.60 -58.65 38.90
CA ASP A 400 44.49 -58.72 40.36
C ASP A 400 44.83 -60.15 40.78
#